data_AF-A0A5P9IMS8-F1
#
_entry.id   AF-A0A5P9IMS8-F1
#
_cell.length_a   1.000
_cell.length_b   1.000
_cell.length_c   1.000
_cell.angle_alpha   90.00
_cell.angle_beta   90.00
_cell.angle_gamma   90.00
#
_symmetry.space_group_name_H-M   'P 1'
#
loop_
_entity.id
_entity.type
_entity.pdbx_description
1 polymer ?
#
loop_
_entity_poly.entity_id
_entity_poly.type
_entity_poly.pdbx_seq_one_letter_code
_entity_poly.pdbx_strand_id
1 'polypeptide(L)'
;MRFHQVKELVAWAADYHRGLAERYARLAGGDVSDRVRMALDYLAEHERKMQTELMRYLEEGGDHRKVLETWFDDPADFPHAPALDRLPERMGCDSVQDVLATALTMHRTLQDLYAHRTAQASIEAEREFFAALASGHEAEVRRLARDMQRLEDY
;
A
#
# COMPACT_ATOMS: atom_id res chain seq x y z
N MET A 1 -22.21 3.57 16.38
CA MET A 1 -22.28 4.00 14.97
C MET A 1 -21.03 4.80 14.68
N ARG A 2 -20.07 4.21 13.96
CA ARG A 2 -18.85 4.90 13.54
C ARG A 2 -18.87 4.82 12.01
N PHE A 3 -19.41 5.85 11.39
CA PHE A 3 -19.42 5.98 9.94
C PHE A 3 -18.00 6.42 9.56
N HIS A 4 -17.26 5.51 8.95
CA HIS A 4 -15.96 5.87 8.41
C HIS A 4 -16.16 6.60 7.09
N GLN A 5 -15.31 7.57 6.77
CA GLN A 5 -15.31 8.22 5.46
C GLN A 5 -14.24 7.60 4.56
N VAL A 6 -14.40 7.71 3.24
CA VAL A 6 -13.39 7.26 2.26
C VAL A 6 -12.01 7.88 2.57
N LYS A 7 -11.97 9.14 3.01
CA LYS A 7 -10.72 9.79 3.45
C LYS A 7 -10.02 9.08 4.62
N GLU A 8 -10.75 8.43 5.52
CA GLU A 8 -10.16 7.67 6.63
C GLU A 8 -9.52 6.37 6.11
N LEU A 9 -10.12 5.74 5.10
CA LEU A 9 -9.51 4.57 4.47
C LEU A 9 -8.24 4.95 3.69
N VAL A 10 -8.27 6.08 2.98
CA VAL A 10 -7.08 6.61 2.28
C VAL A 10 -5.99 7.02 3.27
N ALA A 11 -6.35 7.68 4.38
CA ALA A 11 -5.41 8.00 5.44
C ALA A 11 -4.82 6.74 6.08
N TRP A 12 -5.64 5.71 6.32
CA TRP A 12 -5.19 4.42 6.81
C TRP A 12 -4.22 3.74 5.83
N ALA A 13 -4.52 3.76 4.53
CA ALA A 13 -3.62 3.22 3.51
C ALA A 13 -2.28 3.97 3.47
N ALA A 14 -2.31 5.30 3.60
CA ALA A 14 -1.09 6.11 3.70
C ALA A 14 -0.27 5.76 4.94
N ASP A 15 -0.91 5.58 6.10
CA ASP A 15 -0.24 5.15 7.33
C ASP A 15 0.36 3.74 7.21
N TYR A 16 -0.31 2.83 6.51
CA TYR A 16 0.19 1.49 6.22
C TYR A 16 1.45 1.53 5.35
N HIS A 17 1.42 2.32 4.26
CA HIS A 17 2.59 2.55 3.41
C HIS A 17 3.76 3.18 4.20
N ARG A 18 3.48 4.15 5.09
CA ARG A 18 4.50 4.72 5.98
C ARG A 18 5.13 3.65 6.88
N GLY A 19 4.31 2.80 7.50
CA GLY A 19 4.78 1.71 8.36
C GLY A 19 5.66 0.70 7.62
N LEU A 20 5.31 0.38 6.37
CA LEU A 20 6.14 -0.45 5.49
C LEU A 20 7.49 0.21 5.19
N ALA A 21 7.48 1.47 4.77
CA ALA A 21 8.70 2.23 4.49
C ALA A 21 9.67 2.26 5.66
N GLU A 22 9.15 2.54 6.87
CA GLU A 22 9.94 2.57 8.10
C GLU A 22 10.53 1.19 8.45
N ARG A 23 9.76 0.11 8.25
CA ARG A 23 10.25 -1.26 8.46
C ARG A 23 11.36 -1.61 7.47
N TYR A 24 11.18 -1.35 6.18
CA TYR A 24 12.20 -1.60 5.17
C TYR A 24 13.48 -0.80 5.45
N ALA A 25 13.36 0.48 5.78
CA ALA A 25 14.51 1.32 6.14
C ALA A 25 15.25 0.80 7.39
N ARG A 26 14.51 0.29 8.39
CA ARG A 26 15.10 -0.31 9.60
C ARG A 26 15.84 -1.61 9.28
N LEU A 27 15.30 -2.44 8.39
CA LEU A 27 15.93 -3.68 7.95
C LEU A 27 17.19 -3.39 7.10
N ALA A 28 17.16 -2.35 6.27
CA ALA A 28 18.31 -1.90 5.47
C ALA A 28 19.49 -1.44 6.35
N GLY A 29 19.19 -0.84 7.51
CA GLY A 29 20.17 -0.45 8.53
C GLY A 29 20.70 -1.61 9.39
N GLY A 30 20.21 -2.83 9.19
CA GLY A 30 20.67 -4.03 9.90
C GLY A 30 21.87 -4.72 9.25
N ASP A 31 22.19 -5.92 9.75
CA ASP A 31 23.24 -6.78 9.20
C ASP A 31 22.67 -7.60 8.03
N VAL A 32 22.54 -6.94 6.88
CA VAL A 32 22.08 -7.53 5.61
C VAL A 32 23.13 -7.34 4.53
N SER A 33 23.13 -8.22 3.52
CA SER A 33 24.02 -8.09 2.37
C SER A 33 23.77 -6.78 1.62
N ASP A 34 24.79 -6.25 0.94
CA ASP A 34 24.67 -4.98 0.21
C ASP A 34 23.55 -4.99 -0.84
N ARG A 35 23.34 -6.13 -1.52
CA ARG A 35 22.22 -6.31 -2.47
C ARG A 35 20.86 -6.23 -1.77
N VAL A 36 20.71 -6.92 -0.63
CA VAL A 36 19.46 -6.87 0.17
C VAL A 36 19.22 -5.47 0.71
N ARG A 37 20.26 -4.76 1.15
CA ARG A 37 20.17 -3.35 1.56
C ARG A 37 19.62 -2.48 0.44
N MET A 38 20.20 -2.56 -0.76
CA MET A 38 19.74 -1.79 -1.93
C MET A 38 18.28 -2.09 -2.28
N ALA A 39 17.89 -3.36 -2.23
CA ALA A 39 16.52 -3.80 -2.46
C ALA A 39 15.55 -3.23 -1.42
N LEU A 40 15.93 -3.27 -0.13
CA LEU A 40 15.13 -2.71 0.97
C LEU A 40 15.02 -1.19 0.88
N ASP A 41 16.10 -0.49 0.51
CA ASP A 41 16.08 0.97 0.33
C ASP A 41 15.16 1.36 -0.84
N TYR A 42 15.24 0.64 -1.96
CA TYR A 42 14.35 0.83 -3.10
C TYR A 42 12.88 0.61 -2.72
N LEU A 43 12.57 -0.45 -1.97
CA LEU A 43 11.22 -0.69 -1.45
C LEU A 43 10.78 0.42 -0.49
N ALA A 44 11.64 0.86 0.42
CA ALA A 44 11.31 1.93 1.35
C ALA A 44 10.98 3.24 0.61
N GLU A 45 11.70 3.56 -0.46
CA GLU A 45 11.41 4.72 -1.30
C GLU A 45 10.11 4.56 -2.08
N HIS A 46 9.84 3.37 -2.61
CA HIS A 46 8.57 3.05 -3.28
C HIS A 46 7.37 3.28 -2.36
N GLU A 47 7.41 2.75 -1.15
CA GLU A 47 6.33 2.90 -0.16
C GLU A 47 6.13 4.37 0.26
N ARG A 48 7.22 5.14 0.42
CA ARG A 48 7.14 6.59 0.70
C ARG A 48 6.47 7.34 -0.45
N LYS A 49 6.78 6.96 -1.69
CA LYS A 49 6.14 7.57 -2.88
C LYS A 49 4.64 7.29 -2.88
N MET A 50 4.22 6.04 -2.63
CA MET A 50 2.81 5.66 -2.52
C MET A 50 2.09 6.41 -1.40
N GLN A 51 2.71 6.52 -0.21
CA GLN A 51 2.20 7.34 0.88
C GLN A 51 1.99 8.80 0.43
N THR A 52 2.99 9.38 -0.22
CA THR A 52 2.96 10.80 -0.64
C THR A 52 1.86 11.03 -1.67
N GLU A 53 1.68 10.11 -2.63
CA GLU A 53 0.59 10.18 -3.60
C GLU A 53 -0.77 10.13 -2.92
N LEU A 54 -0.99 9.20 -1.97
CA LEU A 54 -2.23 9.12 -1.20
C LEU A 54 -2.49 10.36 -0.34
N MET A 55 -1.46 10.90 0.32
CA MET A 55 -1.56 12.15 1.08
C MET A 55 -1.88 13.33 0.17
N ARG A 56 -1.28 13.40 -1.01
CA ARG A 56 -1.59 14.41 -2.01
C ARG A 56 -3.05 14.31 -2.45
N TYR A 57 -3.59 13.11 -2.65
CA TYR A 57 -5.02 12.94 -2.91
C TYR A 57 -5.90 13.49 -1.79
N LEU A 58 -5.48 13.36 -0.52
CA LEU A 58 -6.19 13.94 0.63
C LEU A 58 -6.11 15.48 0.68
N GLU A 59 -4.96 16.06 0.33
CA GLU A 59 -4.70 17.50 0.40
C GLU A 59 -5.24 18.27 -0.83
N GLU A 60 -5.11 17.70 -2.03
CA GLU A 60 -5.40 18.32 -3.32
C GLU A 60 -6.92 18.28 -3.65
N GLY A 61 -7.77 18.39 -2.63
CA GLY A 61 -9.23 18.19 -2.58
C GLY A 61 -10.11 19.12 -3.46
N GLY A 62 -9.74 19.32 -4.73
CA GLY A 62 -10.53 19.98 -5.75
C GLY A 62 -11.49 19.01 -6.46
N ASP A 63 -10.95 17.99 -7.11
CA ASP A 63 -11.74 17.07 -7.97
C ASP A 63 -12.28 15.83 -7.23
N HIS A 64 -11.54 15.30 -6.24
CA HIS A 64 -11.91 14.06 -5.53
C HIS A 64 -12.60 14.30 -4.18
N ARG A 65 -12.83 15.56 -3.78
CA ARG A 65 -13.40 15.90 -2.46
C ARG A 65 -14.78 15.28 -2.23
N LYS A 66 -15.61 15.18 -3.26
CA LYS A 66 -16.92 14.50 -3.18
C LYS A 66 -16.78 13.03 -2.80
N VAL A 67 -15.77 12.35 -3.35
CA VAL A 67 -15.49 10.94 -3.03
C VAL A 67 -14.92 10.82 -1.62
N LEU A 68 -13.98 11.68 -1.24
CA LEU A 68 -13.35 11.66 0.09
C LEU A 68 -14.33 11.95 1.24
N GLU A 69 -15.35 12.78 0.99
CA GLU A 69 -16.43 13.08 1.94
C GLU A 69 -17.56 12.05 1.93
N THR A 70 -17.49 11.05 1.05
CA THR A 70 -18.48 9.97 1.01
C THR A 70 -18.35 9.10 2.27
N TRP A 71 -19.51 8.77 2.84
CA TRP A 71 -19.64 7.97 4.05
C TRP A 71 -19.78 6.49 3.66
N PHE A 72 -19.11 5.61 4.40
CA PHE A 72 -19.39 4.18 4.32
C PHE A 72 -20.74 3.89 4.98
N ASP A 73 -21.59 3.13 4.30
CA ASP A 73 -22.91 2.74 4.78
C ASP A 73 -22.84 1.63 5.86
N ASP A 74 -21.79 0.77 5.85
CA ASP A 74 -21.59 -0.31 6.82
C ASP A 74 -20.23 -0.21 7.55
N PRO A 75 -20.18 -0.31 8.90
CA PRO A 75 -18.94 -0.46 9.67
C PRO A 75 -18.11 -1.71 9.35
N ALA A 76 -18.73 -2.77 8.82
CA ALA A 76 -18.04 -3.98 8.33
C ALA A 76 -17.31 -3.70 7.00
N ASP A 77 -17.75 -2.68 6.27
CA ASP A 77 -17.00 -2.06 5.19
C ASP A 77 -15.96 -1.09 5.76
N PHE A 78 -15.31 -1.38 6.89
CA PHE A 78 -13.97 -0.87 7.18
C PHE A 78 -13.07 -2.09 7.38
N PRO A 79 -11.88 -2.17 6.73
CA PRO A 79 -10.97 -3.26 7.03
C PRO A 79 -10.61 -3.08 8.49
N HIS A 80 -10.99 -4.03 9.34
CA HIS A 80 -10.59 -3.97 10.73
C HIS A 80 -9.06 -3.97 10.74
N ALA A 81 -8.47 -2.82 11.12
CA ALA A 81 -7.04 -2.61 11.32
C ALA A 81 -6.28 -3.83 11.90
N PRO A 82 -6.81 -4.63 12.86
CA PRO A 82 -6.14 -5.84 13.34
C PRO A 82 -5.85 -6.94 12.30
N ALA A 83 -6.53 -6.97 11.14
CA ALA A 83 -6.22 -7.92 10.08
C ALA A 83 -4.96 -7.51 9.27
N LEU A 84 -4.69 -6.21 9.19
CA LEU A 84 -3.57 -5.63 8.43
C LEU A 84 -2.37 -5.30 9.33
N ASP A 85 -2.58 -5.21 10.64
CA ASP A 85 -1.51 -5.22 11.66
C ASP A 85 -0.78 -6.57 11.74
N ARG A 86 -1.35 -7.63 11.13
CA ARG A 86 -0.65 -8.88 10.83
C ARG A 86 0.29 -8.76 9.63
N LEU A 87 1.01 -7.64 9.58
CA LEU A 87 2.28 -7.61 8.89
C LEU A 87 3.12 -8.76 9.47
N PRO A 88 3.61 -9.71 8.65
CA PRO A 88 4.41 -10.81 9.15
C PRO A 88 5.57 -10.20 9.93
N GLU A 89 5.61 -10.47 11.24
CA GLU A 89 6.69 -10.01 12.12
C GLU A 89 8.06 -10.49 11.62
N ARG A 90 8.06 -11.52 10.78
CA ARG A 90 9.22 -12.08 10.10
C ARG A 90 9.14 -11.73 8.62
N MET A 91 9.72 -10.59 8.26
CA MET A 91 10.14 -10.37 6.88
C MET A 91 11.31 -11.31 6.62
N GLY A 92 11.22 -12.20 5.64
CA GLY A 92 12.38 -12.96 5.20
C GLY A 92 13.39 -11.99 4.60
N CYS A 93 14.53 -11.79 5.27
CA CYS A 93 15.61 -10.93 4.80
C CYS A 93 16.83 -11.73 4.33
N ASP A 94 16.65 -13.04 4.14
CA ASP A 94 17.72 -13.96 3.75
C ASP A 94 18.16 -13.73 2.29
N SER A 95 17.25 -13.27 1.43
CA SER A 95 17.53 -12.94 0.04
C SER A 95 16.67 -11.77 -0.48
N VAL A 96 17.10 -11.17 -1.60
CA VAL A 96 16.32 -10.14 -2.32
C VAL A 96 14.95 -10.69 -2.74
N GLN A 97 14.88 -11.96 -3.12
CA GLN A 97 13.64 -12.66 -3.48
C GLN A 97 12.69 -12.84 -2.30
N ASP A 98 13.19 -13.14 -1.10
CA ASP A 98 12.33 -13.26 0.09
C ASP A 98 11.73 -11.92 0.48
N VAL A 99 12.53 -10.86 0.41
CA VAL A 99 12.08 -9.49 0.65
C VAL A 99 11.03 -9.09 -0.39
N LEU A 100 11.30 -9.38 -1.68
CA LEU A 100 10.37 -9.12 -2.78
C LEU A 100 9.06 -9.89 -2.60
N ALA A 101 9.12 -11.19 -2.34
CA ALA A 101 7.93 -12.03 -2.16
C ALA A 101 7.06 -11.53 -0.99
N THR A 102 7.70 -11.08 0.09
CA THR A 102 6.99 -10.50 1.22
C THR A 102 6.32 -9.18 0.83
N ALA A 103 7.05 -8.29 0.16
CA ALA A 103 6.53 -7.02 -0.34
C ALA A 103 5.34 -7.23 -1.30
N LEU A 104 5.46 -8.15 -2.25
CA LEU A 104 4.39 -8.51 -3.19
C LEU A 104 3.15 -9.06 -2.48
N THR A 105 3.33 -9.84 -1.42
CA THR A 105 2.22 -10.35 -0.61
C THR A 105 1.49 -9.22 0.11
N MET A 106 2.22 -8.24 0.66
CA MET A 106 1.63 -7.05 1.29
C MET A 106 0.85 -6.22 0.28
N HIS A 107 1.45 -5.95 -0.89
CA HIS A 107 0.81 -5.19 -1.96
C HIS A 107 -0.44 -5.90 -2.47
N ARG A 108 -0.39 -7.23 -2.64
CA ARG A 108 -1.55 -8.01 -3.07
C ARG A 108 -2.70 -7.96 -2.06
N THR A 109 -2.39 -7.97 -0.77
CA THR A 109 -3.40 -7.80 0.29
C THR A 109 -4.09 -6.43 0.20
N LEU A 110 -3.33 -5.36 -0.07
CA LEU A 110 -3.85 -4.02 -0.34
C LEU A 110 -4.71 -3.97 -1.63
N GLN A 111 -4.25 -4.62 -2.69
CA GLN A 111 -4.99 -4.68 -3.96
C GLN A 111 -6.32 -5.42 -3.80
N ASP A 112 -6.31 -6.57 -3.13
CA ASP A 112 -7.52 -7.34 -2.85
C ASP A 112 -8.50 -6.52 -2.00
N LEU A 113 -7.97 -5.72 -1.06
CA LEU A 113 -8.78 -4.77 -0.31
C LEU A 113 -9.42 -3.70 -1.22
N TYR A 114 -8.65 -3.04 -2.10
CA TYR A 114 -9.18 -2.03 -3.02
C TYR A 114 -10.19 -2.62 -4.02
N ALA A 115 -9.94 -3.85 -4.50
CA ALA A 115 -10.85 -4.56 -5.38
C ALA A 115 -12.16 -4.91 -4.67
N HIS A 116 -12.07 -5.38 -3.42
CA HIS A 116 -13.25 -5.62 -2.59
C HIS A 116 -14.07 -4.33 -2.39
N ARG A 117 -13.41 -3.18 -2.21
CA ARG A 117 -14.09 -1.88 -2.08
C ARG A 117 -14.73 -1.39 -3.35
N THR A 118 -14.04 -1.55 -4.47
CA THR A 118 -14.63 -1.30 -5.79
C THR A 118 -15.93 -2.10 -5.98
N ALA A 119 -16.00 -3.33 -5.47
CA ALA A 119 -17.20 -4.16 -5.57
C ALA A 119 -18.32 -3.79 -4.58
N GLN A 120 -17.97 -3.21 -3.42
CA GLN A 120 -18.91 -2.78 -2.38
C GLN A 120 -19.30 -1.30 -2.46
N ALA A 121 -18.68 -0.53 -3.36
CA ALA A 121 -18.86 0.92 -3.46
C ALA A 121 -20.33 1.29 -3.65
N SER A 122 -20.84 2.20 -2.80
CA SER A 122 -22.22 2.66 -2.84
C SER A 122 -22.47 3.66 -3.97
N ILE A 123 -21.42 4.34 -4.46
CA ILE A 123 -21.50 5.35 -5.52
C ILE A 123 -20.45 5.11 -6.62
N GLU A 124 -20.78 5.49 -7.86
CA GLU A 124 -19.87 5.33 -9.01
C GLU A 124 -18.53 6.06 -8.81
N ALA A 125 -18.55 7.24 -8.20
CA ALA A 125 -17.33 8.03 -7.99
C ALA A 125 -16.36 7.35 -7.00
N GLU A 126 -16.87 6.62 -6.01
CA GLU A 126 -16.08 5.79 -5.10
C GLU A 126 -15.48 4.59 -5.85
N ARG A 127 -16.31 3.93 -6.68
CA ARG A 127 -15.88 2.82 -7.53
C ARG A 127 -14.75 3.22 -8.48
N GLU A 128 -14.90 4.34 -9.19
CA GLU A 128 -13.87 4.86 -10.11
C GLU A 128 -12.58 5.20 -9.37
N PHE A 129 -12.67 5.78 -8.17
CA PHE A 129 -11.52 6.12 -7.36
C PHE A 129 -10.74 4.87 -6.90
N PHE A 130 -11.42 3.88 -6.32
CA PHE A 130 -10.74 2.64 -5.91
C PHE A 130 -10.26 1.80 -7.09
N ALA A 131 -10.97 1.80 -8.22
CA ALA A 131 -10.52 1.15 -9.44
C ALA A 131 -9.23 1.81 -9.99
N ALA A 132 -9.16 3.15 -9.98
CA ALA A 132 -7.98 3.89 -10.37
C ALA A 132 -6.79 3.59 -9.44
N LEU A 133 -7.02 3.56 -8.12
CA LEU A 133 -6.01 3.17 -7.13
C LEU A 133 -5.51 1.75 -7.33
N ALA A 134 -6.41 0.77 -7.51
CA ALA A 134 -6.05 -0.63 -7.74
C ALA A 134 -5.23 -0.80 -9.02
N SER A 135 -5.63 -0.15 -10.11
CA SER A 135 -4.92 -0.19 -11.40
C SER A 135 -3.55 0.49 -11.32
N GLY A 136 -3.44 1.62 -10.62
CA GLY A 136 -2.16 2.31 -10.39
C GLY A 136 -1.20 1.43 -9.61
N HIS A 137 -1.67 0.86 -8.50
CA HIS A 137 -0.90 -0.03 -7.64
C HIS A 137 -0.42 -1.28 -8.41
N GLU A 138 -1.24 -1.86 -9.28
CA GLU A 138 -0.84 -3.01 -10.10
C GLU A 138 0.27 -2.67 -11.11
N ALA A 139 0.20 -1.49 -11.74
CA ALA A 139 1.24 -1.03 -12.64
C ALA A 139 2.57 -0.81 -11.91
N GLU A 140 2.52 -0.22 -10.72
CA GLU A 140 3.67 0.05 -9.85
C GLU A 140 4.30 -1.25 -9.31
N VAL A 141 3.50 -2.19 -8.80
CA VAL A 141 3.97 -3.51 -8.35
C VAL A 141 4.70 -4.28 -9.46
N ARG A 142 4.17 -4.23 -10.70
CA ARG A 142 4.83 -4.85 -11.84
C ARG A 142 6.16 -4.18 -12.20
N ARG A 143 6.28 -2.85 -12.02
CA ARG A 143 7.56 -2.15 -12.22
C ARG A 143 8.56 -2.57 -11.15
N LEU A 144 8.15 -2.54 -9.89
CA LEU A 144 8.95 -2.94 -8.74
C LEU A 144 9.47 -4.38 -8.88
N ALA A 145 8.62 -5.34 -9.26
CA ALA A 145 9.03 -6.73 -9.46
C ALA A 145 10.12 -6.87 -10.55
N ARG A 146 9.98 -6.13 -11.65
CA ARG A 146 10.98 -6.13 -12.74
C ARG A 146 12.30 -5.47 -12.34
N ASP A 147 12.23 -4.37 -11.61
CA ASP A 147 13.43 -3.65 -11.16
C ASP A 147 14.21 -4.46 -10.11
N MET A 148 13.49 -5.18 -9.24
CA MET A 148 14.08 -6.08 -8.25
C MET A 148 14.70 -7.33 -8.88
N GLN A 149 14.07 -7.90 -9.92
CA GLN A 149 14.68 -8.99 -10.71
C GLN A 149 16.00 -8.55 -11.35
N ARG A 150 16.04 -7.33 -11.90
CA ARG A 150 17.29 -6.77 -12.46
C ARG A 150 18.37 -6.62 -11.40
N LEU A 151 18.02 -6.19 -10.18
CA LEU A 151 18.96 -6.08 -9.06
C LEU A 151 19.54 -7.44 -8.62
N GLU A 152 18.81 -8.53 -8.82
CA GLU A 152 19.30 -9.89 -8.54
C GLU A 152 20.25 -10.39 -9.63
N ASP A 153 19.99 -10.04 -10.89
CA ASP A 153 20.81 -10.45 -12.05
C ASP A 153 22.19 -9.76 -12.10
N TYR A 154 22.43 -8.70 -11.31
CA TYR A 154 23.70 -7.97 -11.17
C TYR A 154 24.55 -8.48 -10.00
#